data_AF-A0A963D4V8-F1
#
_entry.id   AF-A0A963D4V8-F1
#
_cell.length_a   1.000
_cell.length_b   1.000
_cell.length_c   1.000
_cell.angle_alpha   90.00
_cell.angle_beta   90.00
_cell.angle_gamma   90.00
#
_symmetry.space_group_name_H-M   'P 1'
#
loop_
_entity.id
_entity.type
_entity.pdbx_description
1 polymer ?
#
loop_
_entity_poly.entity_id
_entity_poly.type
_entity_poly.pdbx_seq_one_letter_code
_entity_poly.pdbx_strand_id
1 'polypeptide(L)' 'MNWGSAEAFWNMGGAATFVWGSYAVTLIVIVVELILLFQRRKNTVSRLLRLRRGRSARRQPANVSESP' A
#
# COMPACT_ATOMS: atom_id res chain seq x y z
N MET A 1 -26.34 32.79 10.39
CA MET A 1 -24.94 32.34 10.44
C MET A 1 -24.57 31.84 9.05
N ASN A 2 -24.13 32.74 8.17
CA ASN A 2 -23.66 32.36 6.84
C ASN A 2 -22.19 31.97 6.99
N TRP A 3 -21.92 30.66 6.95
CA TRP A 3 -20.57 30.16 6.77
C TRP A 3 -20.09 30.72 5.43
N GLY A 4 -19.19 31.70 5.47
CA GLY A 4 -18.63 32.31 4.27
C GLY A 4 -18.06 31.22 3.39
N SER A 5 -18.54 31.17 2.16
CA SER A 5 -18.26 30.16 1.14
C SER A 5 -16.79 29.77 1.10
N ALA A 6 -16.49 28.51 0.77
CA ALA A 6 -15.11 28.05 0.57
C ALA A 6 -14.31 29.00 -0.36
N GLU A 7 -14.96 29.61 -1.35
CA GLU A 7 -14.38 30.64 -2.22
C GLU A 7 -13.82 31.87 -1.47
N ALA A 8 -14.42 32.28 -0.36
CA ALA A 8 -13.93 33.40 0.46
C ALA A 8 -12.61 33.06 1.18
N PHE A 9 -12.40 31.79 1.56
CA PHE A 9 -11.14 31.33 2.11
C PHE A 9 -10.04 31.27 1.04
N TRP A 10 -10.37 30.81 -0.16
CA TRP A 10 -9.43 30.85 -1.29
C TRP A 10 -9.08 32.27 -1.73
N ASN A 11 -10.04 33.19 -1.67
CA ASN A 11 -9.85 34.60 -2.03
C ASN A 11 -9.18 35.46 -0.93
N MET A 12 -8.79 34.89 0.21
CA MET A 12 -8.12 35.63 1.30
C MET A 12 -6.64 36.00 1.00
N GLY A 13 -6.21 35.95 -0.26
CA GLY A 13 -5.03 36.66 -0.75
C GLY A 13 -3.66 36.03 -0.46
N GLY A 14 -3.59 34.90 0.26
CA GLY A 14 -2.30 34.20 0.43
C GLY A 14 -2.24 33.13 1.51
N ALA A 15 -3.11 33.13 2.52
CA ALA A 15 -3.04 32.13 3.59
C ALA A 15 -3.54 30.74 3.15
N ALA A 16 -4.57 30.68 2.30
CA ALA A 16 -5.16 29.41 1.86
C ALA A 16 -4.20 28.58 0.99
N THR A 17 -3.35 29.21 0.18
CA THR A 17 -2.38 28.50 -0.66
C THR A 17 -1.32 27.78 0.17
N PHE A 18 -0.86 28.35 1.29
CA PHE A 18 0.07 27.66 2.20
C PHE A 18 -0.57 26.47 2.92
N VAL A 19 -1.82 26.62 3.37
CA VAL A 19 -2.56 25.57 4.05
C VAL A 19 -2.80 24.41 3.08
N TRP A 20 -3.40 24.68 1.92
CA TRP A 20 -3.64 23.66 0.90
C TRP A 20 -2.37 23.05 0.34
N GLY A 21 -1.30 23.85 0.19
CA GLY A 21 0.03 23.35 -0.19
C GLY A 21 0.58 22.35 0.82
N SER A 22 0.47 22.62 2.11
CA SER A 22 0.92 21.71 3.18
C SER A 22 0.13 20.40 3.21
N TYR A 23 -1.20 20.47 3.02
CA TYR A 23 -2.04 19.30 2.89
C TYR A 23 -1.70 18.48 1.64
N ALA A 24 -1.46 19.15 0.51
CA ALA A 24 -1.06 18.49 -0.74
C ALA A 24 0.29 17.77 -0.59
N VAL A 25 1.29 18.43 0.02
CA VAL A 25 2.60 17.82 0.31
C VAL A 25 2.44 16.59 1.21
N THR A 26 1.65 16.70 2.28
CA THR A 26 1.37 15.58 3.19
C THR A 26 0.72 14.41 2.45
N LEU A 27 -0.27 14.70 1.59
CA LEU A 27 -0.97 13.70 0.80
C LEU A 27 -0.04 13.01 -0.20
N ILE A 28 0.87 13.76 -0.84
CA ILE A 28 1.90 13.23 -1.72
C ILE A 28 2.82 12.26 -0.96
N VAL A 29 3.30 12.63 0.23
CA VAL A 29 4.15 11.76 1.05
C VAL A 29 3.44 10.45 1.40
N ILE A 30 2.17 10.53 1.82
CA ILE A 30 1.36 9.34 2.14
C ILE A 30 1.20 8.44 0.91
N VAL A 31 0.90 9.01 -0.27
CA VAL A 31 0.73 8.25 -1.51
C VAL A 31 2.03 7.56 -1.91
N VAL A 32 3.17 8.26 -1.83
CA VAL A 32 4.49 7.68 -2.12
C VAL A 32 4.80 6.52 -1.17
N GLU A 33 4.56 6.70 0.12
CA GLU A 33 4.77 5.65 1.12
C GLU A 33 3.89 4.44 0.83
N LEU A 34 2.61 4.63 0.50
CA LEU A 34 1.71 3.55 0.09
C LEU A 34 2.23 2.81 -1.13
N ILE A 35 2.65 3.53 -2.19
CA ILE A 35 3.19 2.92 -3.41
C ILE A 35 4.42 2.06 -3.09
N LEU A 36 5.38 2.61 -2.33
CA LEU A 36 6.60 1.90 -1.92
C LEU A 36 6.27 0.67 -1.09
N LEU A 37 5.32 0.80 -0.17
CA LEU A 37 4.86 -0.26 0.71
C LEU A 37 4.18 -1.37 -0.08
N PHE A 38 3.29 -1.05 -1.03
CA PHE A 38 2.70 -2.03 -1.95
C PHE A 38 3.75 -2.73 -2.82
N GLN A 39 4.75 -1.99 -3.29
CA GLN A 39 5.83 -2.55 -4.11
C GLN A 39 6.71 -3.51 -3.29
N ARG A 40 7.01 -3.17 -2.03
CA ARG A 40 7.70 -4.06 -1.08
C ARG A 40 6.88 -5.30 -0.75
N ARG A 41 5.56 -5.17 -0.58
CA ARG A 41 4.68 -6.32 -0.29
C ARG A 41 4.73 -7.36 -1.41
N LYS A 42 4.75 -6.94 -2.68
CA LYS A 42 4.86 -7.86 -3.82
C LYS A 42 6.11 -8.75 -3.72
N ASN A 43 7.26 -8.19 -3.33
CA ASN A 43 8.51 -8.95 -3.24
C ASN A 43 8.49 -9.98 -2.09
N THR A 44 7.93 -9.63 -0.94
CA THR A 44 7.88 -10.55 0.22
C THR A 44 6.83 -11.64 0.04
N VAL A 45 5.65 -11.29 -0.48
CA VAL A 45 4.56 -12.25 -0.72
C VAL A 45 4.94 -13.26 -1.81
N SER A 46 5.61 -12.83 -2.88
CA SER A 46 6.08 -13.75 -3.93
C SER A 46 7.13 -14.74 -3.43
N ARG A 47 8.03 -14.34 -2.52
CA ARG A 47 8.99 -15.28 -1.89
C ARG A 47 8.29 -16.27 -0.98
N LEU A 48 7.33 -15.83 -0.16
CA LEU A 48 6.56 -16.73 0.70
C LEU A 48 5.68 -17.71 -0.09
N LEU A 49 5.05 -17.26 -1.17
CA LEU A 49 4.25 -18.12 -2.06
C LEU A 49 5.12 -19.18 -2.75
N ARG A 50 6.34 -18.85 -3.19
CA ARG A 50 7.29 -19.83 -3.75
C ARG A 50 7.72 -20.87 -2.72
N LEU A 51 8.02 -20.45 -1.49
CA LEU A 51 8.38 -21.38 -0.39
C LEU A 51 7.22 -22.31 0.00
N ARG A 52 5.97 -21.82 -0.04
CA ARG A 52 4.79 -22.66 0.21
C ARG A 52 4.57 -23.72 -0.88
N ARG A 53 4.77 -23.39 -2.16
CA ARG A 53 4.64 -24.36 -3.25
C ARG A 53 5.67 -25.49 -3.20
N GLY A 54 6.93 -25.18 -2.88
CA GLY A 54 7.98 -26.21 -2.76
C GLY A 54 7.79 -27.17 -1.59
N ARG A 55 7.10 -26.74 -0.52
CA ARG A 55 6.86 -27.57 0.68
C ARG A 55 5.73 -28.59 0.50
N SER A 56 4.74 -28.29 -0.35
CA SER A 56 3.66 -29.23 -0.69
C SER A 56 4.14 -30.37 -1.60
N ALA A 57 5.05 -30.09 -2.55
CA ALA A 57 5.63 -31.11 -3.42
C ALA A 57 6.57 -32.08 -2.67
N ARG A 58 7.15 -31.66 -1.53
CA ARG A 58 8.00 -32.53 -0.69
C ARG A 58 7.23 -33.38 0.32
N ARG A 59 5.90 -33.23 0.40
CA ARG A 59 5.04 -33.99 1.34
C ARG A 59 4.36 -35.20 0.71
N GLN A 60 4.86 -35.67 -0.44
CA GLN A 60 4.60 -37.01 -0.94
C GLN A 60 5.82 -37.89 -0.60
N PRO A 61 5.92 -38.48 0.61
CA PRO A 61 6.76 -39.65 0.76
C PRO A 61 6.15 -40.75 -0.11
N ALA A 62 6.86 -41.06 -1.17
CA ALA A 62 6.72 -42.31 -1.90
C ALA A 62 6.94 -43.46 -0.91
N ASN A 63 5.87 -44.01 -0.34
CA ASN A 63 5.85 -45.32 0.30
C ASN A 63 4.42 -45.63 0.77
N VAL A 64 3.59 -46.20 -0.11
CA VAL A 64 2.67 -47.31 0.28
C VAL A 64 2.46 -48.28 -0.91
N SER A 65 3.36 -48.30 -1.90
CA SER A 65 3.24 -49.20 -3.06
C SER A 65 4.15 -50.42 -2.98
N GLU A 66 4.64 -50.78 -1.80
CA GLU A 66 5.42 -51.99 -1.62
C GLU A 66 4.83 -52.83 -0.49
N SER A 67 3.98 -53.79 -0.85
CA SER A 67 4.09 -55.17 -0.36
C SER A 67 3.19 -56.12 -1.18
N PRO A 68 3.59 -57.40 -1.32
CA PRO A 68 3.23 -58.33 -2.41
C PRO A 68 1.85 -58.97 -2.30
#